data_AF-A0A6J8CRZ2-F1
#
_entry.id   AF-A0A6J8CRZ2-F1
#
_cell.length_a   1.000
_cell.length_b   1.000
_cell.length_c   1.000
_cell.angle_alpha   90.00
_cell.angle_beta   90.00
_cell.angle_gamma   90.00
#
_symmetry.space_group_name_H-M   'P 1'
#
loop_
_entity.id
_entity.type
_entity.pdbx_description
1 polymer ?
#
loop_
_entity_poly.entity_id
_entity_poly.type
_entity_poly.pdbx_seq_one_letter_code
_entity_poly.pdbx_strand_id
1 'polypeptide(L)'
;MENKTYFNKLRSLTKKKIQLEHHASNLKSYIDNNTIPKGLNIKLTPQTPGVKSIRFMKRWDDILFNCSFRLLQLLLSFSIYGYKQINSEINETFIKTPLSVTPEDMEVIQRRLSDIQRIEKQNFKAKQKKKIQTRPFKPAKFRFGRRSNFKHIKRE
;
A
#
# COMPACT_ATOMS: atom_id res chain seq x y z
N MET A 1 -27.78 -3.06 26.15
CA MET A 1 -26.44 -2.47 25.84
C MET A 1 -25.53 -3.44 25.08
N GLU A 2 -25.65 -4.75 25.29
CA GLU A 2 -24.80 -5.79 24.68
C GLU A 2 -24.88 -5.86 23.15
N ASN A 3 -26.07 -5.70 22.54
CA ASN A 3 -26.21 -5.76 21.08
C ASN A 3 -25.43 -4.62 20.37
N LYS A 4 -25.30 -3.46 21.03
CA LYS A 4 -24.53 -2.32 20.51
C LYS A 4 -23.02 -2.56 20.61
N THR A 5 -22.52 -3.12 21.70
CA THR A 5 -21.10 -3.45 21.85
C THR A 5 -20.69 -4.56 20.90
N TYR A 6 -21.53 -5.59 20.75
CA TYR A 6 -21.34 -6.67 19.77
C TYR A 6 -21.26 -6.15 18.34
N PHE A 7 -22.25 -5.35 17.90
CA PHE A 7 -22.24 -4.72 16.58
C PHE A 7 -21.01 -3.84 16.36
N ASN A 8 -20.61 -3.04 17.36
CA ASN A 8 -19.43 -2.19 17.25
C ASN A 8 -18.13 -3.00 17.09
N LYS A 9 -18.01 -4.14 17.76
CA LYS A 9 -16.88 -5.06 17.58
C LYS A 9 -16.84 -5.60 16.15
N LEU A 10 -17.94 -6.18 15.67
CA LEU A 10 -18.03 -6.69 14.28
C LEU A 10 -17.77 -5.60 13.24
N ARG A 11 -18.28 -4.39 13.47
CA ARG A 11 -18.03 -3.22 12.61
C ARG A 11 -16.56 -2.86 12.58
N SER A 12 -15.88 -2.84 13.73
CA SER A 12 -14.45 -2.55 13.84
C SER A 12 -13.62 -3.58 13.07
N LEU A 13 -13.90 -4.87 13.28
CA LEU A 13 -13.23 -5.97 12.58
C LEU A 13 -13.46 -5.90 11.07
N THR A 14 -14.70 -5.65 10.65
CA THR A 14 -15.06 -5.50 9.23
C THR A 14 -14.31 -4.35 8.58
N LYS A 15 -14.19 -3.20 9.25
CA LYS A 15 -13.39 -2.08 8.76
C LYS A 15 -11.92 -2.44 8.59
N LYS A 16 -11.32 -3.12 9.59
CA LYS A 16 -9.92 -3.58 9.49
C LYS A 16 -9.73 -4.58 8.34
N LYS A 17 -10.67 -5.52 8.14
CA LYS A 17 -10.67 -6.47 7.03
C LYS A 17 -10.64 -5.74 5.68
N ILE A 18 -11.53 -4.76 5.49
CA ILE A 18 -11.62 -3.94 4.27
C ILE A 18 -10.30 -3.19 4.03
N GLN A 19 -9.71 -2.60 5.07
CA GLN A 19 -8.44 -1.88 4.97
C GLN A 19 -7.30 -2.79 4.53
N LEU A 20 -7.19 -3.99 5.13
CA LEU A 20 -6.17 -4.98 4.74
C LEU A 20 -6.37 -5.49 3.32
N GLU A 21 -7.61 -5.76 2.91
CA GLU A 21 -7.93 -6.16 1.53
C GLU A 21 -7.51 -5.10 0.53
N HIS A 22 -7.82 -3.82 0.79
CA HIS A 22 -7.40 -2.72 -0.05
C HIS A 22 -5.88 -2.54 -0.06
N HIS A 23 -5.23 -2.69 1.09
CA HIS A 23 -3.78 -2.59 1.17
C HIS A 23 -3.12 -3.69 0.35
N ALA A 24 -3.52 -4.95 0.54
CA ALA A 24 -3.04 -6.09 -0.23
C ALA A 24 -3.28 -5.94 -1.74
N SER A 25 -4.47 -5.48 -2.14
CA SER A 25 -4.79 -5.21 -3.55
C SER A 25 -3.87 -4.15 -4.16
N ASN A 26 -3.56 -3.07 -3.43
CA ASN A 26 -2.61 -2.06 -3.89
C ASN A 26 -1.20 -2.63 -4.03
N LEU A 27 -0.69 -3.36 -3.03
CA LEU A 27 0.63 -3.98 -3.06
C LEU A 27 0.77 -4.97 -4.23
N LYS A 28 -0.27 -5.78 -4.46
CA LYS A 28 -0.33 -6.70 -5.60
C LYS A 28 -0.25 -5.95 -6.93
N SER A 29 -0.97 -4.83 -7.08
CA SER A 29 -0.89 -4.00 -8.28
C SER A 29 0.52 -3.48 -8.55
N TYR A 30 1.29 -3.11 -7.51
CA TYR A 30 2.69 -2.71 -7.68
C TYR A 30 3.55 -3.87 -8.18
N ILE A 31 3.38 -5.07 -7.62
CA ILE A 31 4.09 -6.29 -8.02
C ILE A 31 3.77 -6.66 -9.48
N ASP A 32 2.48 -6.71 -9.84
CA ASP A 32 2.01 -7.08 -11.18
C ASP A 32 2.57 -6.13 -12.25
N ASN A 33 2.75 -4.85 -11.90
CA ASN A 33 3.33 -3.84 -12.79
C ASN A 33 4.88 -3.74 -12.70
N ASN A 34 5.53 -4.58 -11.90
CA ASN A 34 6.98 -4.50 -11.61
C ASN A 34 7.45 -3.10 -11.17
N THR A 35 6.66 -2.46 -10.30
CA THR A 35 6.92 -1.11 -9.80
C THR A 35 7.05 -1.09 -8.28
N ILE A 36 7.91 -0.21 -7.75
CA ILE A 36 8.07 -0.02 -6.31
C ILE A 36 7.35 1.25 -5.86
N PRO A 37 6.50 1.19 -4.81
CA PRO A 37 5.92 2.39 -4.20
C PRO A 37 7.02 3.36 -3.76
N LYS A 38 6.83 4.67 -3.95
CA LYS A 38 7.85 5.68 -3.61
C LYS A 38 8.38 5.58 -2.18
N GLY A 39 7.52 5.30 -1.21
CA GLY A 39 7.90 5.16 0.20
C GLY A 39 8.64 3.86 0.56
N LEU A 40 8.73 2.91 -0.37
CA LEU A 40 9.42 1.62 -0.19
C LEU A 40 10.66 1.51 -1.08
N ASN A 41 10.88 2.47 -1.98
CA ASN A 41 12.00 2.49 -2.89
C ASN A 41 13.28 2.93 -2.14
N ILE A 42 14.18 1.99 -1.93
CA ILE A 42 15.48 2.22 -1.30
C ILE A 42 16.35 2.94 -2.31
N LYS A 43 16.74 4.17 -1.99
CA LYS A 43 17.63 4.99 -2.81
C LYS A 43 18.85 5.35 -1.99
N LEU A 44 19.87 4.51 -2.08
CA LEU A 44 21.15 4.74 -1.46
C LEU A 44 22.17 5.02 -2.56
N THR A 45 23.06 5.96 -2.30
CA THR A 45 24.20 6.23 -3.18
C THR A 45 25.42 5.52 -2.59
N PRO A 46 26.20 4.79 -3.41
CA PRO A 46 27.43 4.18 -2.93
C PRO A 46 28.41 5.27 -2.44
N GLN A 47 28.99 5.08 -1.26
CA GLN A 47 29.94 6.03 -0.65
C GLN A 47 31.40 5.79 -1.07
N THR A 48 31.63 4.89 -2.03
CA THR A 48 32.97 4.55 -2.49
C THR A 48 33.54 5.69 -3.35
N PRO A 49 34.76 6.20 -3.05
CA PRO A 49 35.40 7.25 -3.84
C PRO A 49 35.58 6.85 -5.31
N GLY A 50 35.37 7.79 -6.24
CA GLY A 50 35.73 7.61 -7.65
C GLY A 50 34.80 6.70 -8.47
N VAL A 51 33.65 6.28 -7.95
CA VAL A 51 32.69 5.47 -8.71
C VAL A 51 32.13 6.25 -9.90
N LYS A 52 32.66 5.96 -11.10
CA LYS A 52 32.14 6.40 -12.40
C LYS A 52 31.77 5.22 -13.31
N SER A 53 31.95 3.99 -12.82
CA SER A 53 31.65 2.78 -13.58
C SER A 53 30.15 2.61 -13.72
N ILE A 54 29.64 2.73 -14.96
CA ILE A 54 28.24 2.49 -15.31
C ILE A 54 27.82 1.07 -14.91
N ARG A 55 28.71 0.09 -15.10
CA ARG A 55 28.46 -1.32 -14.74
C ARG A 55 28.24 -1.49 -13.23
N PHE A 56 29.05 -0.80 -12.41
CA PHE A 56 28.89 -0.85 -10.96
C PHE A 56 27.58 -0.20 -10.52
N MET A 57 27.28 1.01 -11.01
CA MET A 57 26.04 1.72 -10.67
C MET A 57 24.80 0.91 -11.05
N LYS A 58 24.80 0.30 -12.24
CA LYS A 58 23.71 -0.58 -12.67
C LYS A 58 23.50 -1.74 -11.69
N ARG A 59 24.58 -2.44 -11.32
CA ARG A 59 24.49 -3.57 -10.37
C ARG A 59 24.05 -3.11 -8.97
N TRP A 60 24.48 -1.94 -8.54
CA TRP A 60 24.05 -1.33 -7.29
C TRP A 60 22.55 -1.05 -7.28
N ASP A 61 22.05 -0.37 -8.32
CA ASP A 61 20.62 -0.06 -8.47
C ASP A 61 19.77 -1.35 -8.56
N ASP A 62 20.25 -2.37 -9.27
CA ASP A 62 19.59 -3.68 -9.36
C ASP A 62 19.46 -4.35 -7.98
N ILE A 63 20.50 -4.27 -7.14
CA ILE A 63 20.46 -4.80 -5.76
C ILE A 63 19.42 -4.05 -4.93
N LEU A 64 19.44 -2.71 -4.96
CA LEU A 64 18.50 -1.90 -4.20
C LEU A 64 17.05 -2.15 -4.64
N PHE A 65 16.81 -2.23 -5.96
CA PHE A 65 15.52 -2.57 -6.51
C PHE A 65 15.02 -3.93 -6.02
N ASN A 66 15.87 -4.97 -6.09
CA ASN A 66 15.53 -6.31 -5.63
C ASN A 66 15.21 -6.34 -4.13
N CYS A 67 15.98 -5.63 -3.30
CA CYS A 67 15.70 -5.50 -1.87
C CYS A 67 14.33 -4.84 -1.63
N SER A 68 14.06 -3.71 -2.28
CA SER A 68 12.75 -3.04 -2.23
C SER A 68 11.60 -3.93 -2.69
N PHE A 69 11.81 -4.71 -3.76
CA PHE A 69 10.80 -5.63 -4.29
C PHE A 69 10.51 -6.78 -3.32
N ARG A 70 11.54 -7.34 -2.68
CA ARG A 70 11.36 -8.38 -1.66
C ARG A 70 10.62 -7.85 -0.43
N LEU A 71 10.90 -6.62 -0.01
CA LEU A 71 10.13 -5.97 1.06
C LEU A 71 8.66 -5.78 0.67
N LEU A 72 8.39 -5.45 -0.60
CA LEU A 72 7.02 -5.32 -1.12
C LEU A 72 6.27 -6.66 -1.03
N GLN A 73 6.92 -7.75 -1.43
CA GLN A 73 6.37 -9.10 -1.32
C GLN A 73 6.11 -9.51 0.14
N LEU A 74 7.04 -9.19 1.05
CA LEU A 74 6.88 -9.45 2.47
C LEU A 74 5.64 -8.73 3.04
N LEU A 75 5.46 -7.45 2.71
CA LEU A 75 4.29 -6.67 3.14
C LEU A 75 2.97 -7.25 2.59
N LEU A 76 2.98 -7.74 1.34
CA LEU A 76 1.80 -8.40 0.76
C LEU A 76 1.47 -9.67 1.54
N SER A 77 2.45 -10.53 1.79
CA SER A 77 2.27 -11.77 2.56
C SER A 77 1.73 -11.50 3.96
N PHE A 78 2.30 -10.50 4.66
CA PHE A 78 1.81 -10.09 5.98
C PHE A 78 0.36 -9.58 5.93
N SER A 79 0.02 -8.79 4.91
CA SER A 79 -1.34 -8.27 4.72
C SER A 79 -2.36 -9.38 4.47
N ILE A 80 -2.01 -10.38 3.64
CA ILE A 80 -2.84 -11.55 3.36
C ILE A 80 -3.02 -12.40 4.63
N TYR A 81 -1.95 -12.61 5.39
CA TYR A 81 -2.03 -13.32 6.66
C TYR A 81 -2.95 -12.60 7.66
N GLY A 82 -2.78 -11.29 7.84
CA GLY A 82 -3.64 -10.48 8.69
C GLY A 82 -5.11 -10.51 8.25
N TYR A 83 -5.37 -10.49 6.94
CA TYR A 83 -6.74 -10.63 6.41
C TYR A 83 -7.38 -11.95 6.85
N LYS A 84 -6.65 -13.07 6.73
CA LYS A 84 -7.13 -14.40 7.16
C LYS A 84 -7.43 -14.43 8.66
N GLN A 85 -6.55 -13.87 9.47
CA GLN A 85 -6.73 -13.79 10.93
C GLN A 85 -7.98 -13.00 11.31
N ILE A 86 -8.17 -11.81 10.75
CA ILE A 86 -9.38 -11.00 11.00
C ILE A 86 -10.64 -11.71 10.51
N ASN A 87 -10.57 -12.41 9.39
CA ASN A 87 -11.71 -13.18 8.89
C ASN A 87 -12.09 -14.32 9.85
N SER A 88 -11.11 -15.01 10.43
CA SER A 88 -11.34 -16.00 11.50
C SER A 88 -11.98 -15.36 12.72
N GLU A 89 -11.45 -14.21 13.18
CA GLU A 89 -11.97 -13.50 14.35
C GLU A 89 -13.43 -13.03 14.15
N ILE A 90 -13.78 -12.60 12.94
CA ILE A 90 -15.17 -12.26 12.58
C ILE A 90 -16.06 -13.49 12.68
N ASN A 91 -15.64 -14.63 12.11
CA ASN A 91 -16.40 -15.87 12.15
C ASN A 91 -16.59 -16.38 13.58
N GLU A 92 -15.55 -16.34 14.41
CA GLU A 92 -15.64 -16.68 15.82
C GLU A 92 -16.56 -15.74 16.59
N THR A 93 -16.55 -14.44 16.25
CA THR A 93 -17.46 -13.46 16.86
C THR A 93 -18.90 -13.74 16.44
N PHE A 94 -19.15 -14.20 15.21
CA PHE A 94 -20.46 -14.67 14.79
C PHE A 94 -20.90 -15.92 15.56
N ILE A 95 -20.02 -16.90 15.76
CA ILE A 95 -20.35 -18.12 16.54
C ILE A 95 -20.64 -17.81 18.01
N LYS A 96 -19.87 -16.90 18.61
CA LYS A 96 -20.03 -16.46 20.02
C LYS A 96 -21.13 -15.38 20.14
N THR A 97 -22.22 -15.51 19.38
CA THR A 97 -23.34 -14.56 19.45
C THR A 97 -23.87 -14.51 20.88
N PRO A 98 -24.06 -13.33 21.48
CA PRO A 98 -24.72 -13.23 22.78
C PRO A 98 -26.13 -13.81 22.72
N LEU A 99 -26.56 -14.49 23.79
CA LEU A 99 -27.94 -15.01 23.94
C LEU A 99 -29.03 -13.93 23.78
N SER A 100 -28.65 -12.66 23.98
CA SER A 100 -29.52 -11.48 23.86
C SER A 100 -29.73 -10.98 22.42
N VAL A 101 -29.10 -11.60 21.42
CA VAL A 101 -29.25 -11.24 20.00
C VAL A 101 -30.24 -12.19 19.34
N THR A 102 -31.36 -11.66 18.85
CA THR A 102 -32.34 -12.47 18.11
C THR A 102 -31.90 -12.71 16.66
N PRO A 103 -32.48 -13.70 15.95
CA PRO A 103 -32.23 -13.89 14.53
C PRO A 103 -32.51 -12.63 13.69
N GLU A 104 -33.54 -11.86 14.02
CA GLU A 104 -33.86 -10.60 13.34
C GLU A 104 -32.76 -9.55 13.54
N ASP A 105 -32.22 -9.43 14.76
CA ASP A 105 -31.09 -8.55 15.04
C ASP A 105 -29.85 -8.95 14.22
N MET A 106 -29.61 -10.24 14.04
CA MET A 106 -28.50 -10.75 13.22
C MET A 106 -28.64 -10.38 11.75
N GLU A 107 -29.85 -10.48 11.19
CA GLU A 107 -30.10 -10.02 9.82
C GLU A 107 -29.84 -8.51 9.68
N VAL A 108 -30.30 -7.70 10.63
CA VAL A 108 -30.08 -6.25 10.62
C VAL A 108 -28.58 -5.94 10.71
N ILE A 109 -27.84 -6.66 11.56
CA ILE A 109 -26.39 -6.53 11.67
C ILE A 109 -25.71 -6.89 10.34
N GLN A 110 -26.07 -8.03 9.73
CA GLN A 110 -25.48 -8.47 8.46
C GLN A 110 -25.74 -7.48 7.32
N ARG A 111 -26.96 -6.95 7.21
CA ARG A 111 -27.30 -5.90 6.22
C ARG A 111 -26.42 -4.67 6.42
N ARG A 112 -26.31 -4.17 7.66
CA ARG A 112 -25.48 -3.00 7.99
C ARG A 112 -24.00 -3.21 7.68
N LEU A 113 -23.46 -4.40 7.96
CA LEU A 113 -22.06 -4.73 7.64
C LEU A 113 -21.83 -4.78 6.13
N SER A 114 -22.79 -5.30 5.38
CA SER A 114 -22.76 -5.35 3.91
C SER A 114 -22.79 -3.94 3.30
N ASP A 115 -23.63 -3.05 3.84
CA ASP A 115 -23.67 -1.64 3.43
C ASP A 115 -22.34 -0.93 3.69
N ILE A 116 -21.72 -1.16 4.85
CA ILE A 116 -20.39 -0.61 5.18
C ILE A 116 -19.35 -1.09 4.16
N GLN A 117 -19.33 -2.38 3.81
CA GLN A 117 -18.42 -2.90 2.79
C GLN A 117 -18.65 -2.23 1.43
N ARG A 118 -19.92 -2.07 1.02
CA ARG A 118 -20.28 -1.41 -0.24
C ARG A 118 -19.82 0.05 -0.26
N ILE A 119 -20.10 0.81 0.79
CA ILE A 119 -19.75 2.23 0.91
C ILE A 119 -18.23 2.41 0.87
N GLU A 120 -17.48 1.63 1.65
CA GLU A 120 -16.02 1.72 1.66
C GLU A 120 -15.41 1.38 0.29
N LYS A 121 -15.94 0.36 -0.40
CA LYS A 121 -15.52 0.01 -1.76
C LYS A 121 -15.79 1.12 -2.76
N GLN A 122 -16.92 1.81 -2.65
CA GLN A 122 -17.25 2.98 -3.47
C GLN A 122 -16.32 4.16 -3.18
N ASN A 123 -16.10 4.47 -1.90
CA ASN A 123 -15.18 5.51 -1.45
C ASN A 123 -13.76 5.28 -1.96
N PHE A 124 -13.31 4.02 -1.95
CA PHE A 124 -12.02 3.64 -2.50
C PHE A 124 -11.93 3.88 -4.01
N LYS A 125 -12.93 3.44 -4.79
CA LYS A 125 -13.00 3.72 -6.24
C LYS A 125 -12.97 5.23 -6.52
N ALA A 126 -13.69 6.02 -5.73
CA ALA A 126 -13.69 7.48 -5.86
C ALA A 126 -12.31 8.09 -5.55
N LYS A 127 -11.63 7.63 -4.50
CA LYS A 127 -10.26 8.06 -4.17
C LYS A 127 -9.26 7.73 -5.28
N GLN A 128 -9.39 6.56 -5.92
CA GLN A 128 -8.56 6.20 -7.07
C GLN A 128 -8.78 7.14 -8.26
N LYS A 129 -10.04 7.41 -8.63
CA LYS A 129 -10.38 8.34 -9.71
C LYS A 129 -9.83 9.75 -9.48
N LYS A 130 -9.92 10.27 -8.24
CA LYS A 130 -9.39 11.60 -7.87
C LYS A 130 -7.87 11.70 -7.99
N LYS A 131 -7.13 10.63 -7.72
CA LYS A 131 -5.66 10.59 -7.91
C LYS A 131 -5.24 10.64 -9.39
N ILE A 132 -6.11 10.17 -10.29
CA ILE A 132 -5.88 10.20 -11.73
C ILE A 132 -6.16 11.60 -12.30
N GLN A 133 -7.24 12.26 -11.86
CA GLN A 133 -7.60 13.61 -12.33
C GLN A 133 -6.66 14.73 -11.84
N THR A 134 -6.05 14.60 -10.65
CA THR A 134 -5.23 15.69 -10.05
C THR A 134 -3.76 15.68 -10.49
N ARG A 135 -3.36 14.82 -11.43
CA ARG A 135 -2.00 14.82 -12.00
C ARG A 135 -2.05 15.17 -13.49
N PRO A 136 -2.12 16.45 -13.87
CA PRO A 136 -1.71 16.82 -15.22
C PRO A 136 -0.25 16.36 -15.38
N PHE A 137 -0.02 15.53 -16.39
CA PHE A 137 1.30 15.10 -16.82
C PHE A 137 2.07 16.36 -17.19
N LYS A 138 2.88 16.91 -16.27
CA LYS A 138 3.88 17.92 -16.62
C LYS A 138 5.07 17.14 -17.14
N PRO A 139 5.35 17.11 -18.46
CA PRO A 139 6.56 16.50 -18.96
C PRO A 139 7.74 17.15 -18.24
N ALA A 140 8.59 16.33 -17.64
CA ALA A 140 9.81 16.80 -17.01
C ALA A 140 10.59 17.60 -18.06
N LYS A 141 10.76 18.90 -17.85
CA LYS A 141 11.65 19.71 -18.68
C LYS A 141 13.04 19.10 -18.55
N PHE A 142 13.49 18.41 -19.59
CA PHE A 142 14.87 17.97 -19.76
C PHE A 142 15.77 19.19 -19.55
N ARG A 143 16.40 19.29 -18.38
CA ARG A 143 17.48 20.25 -18.17
C ARG A 143 18.73 19.65 -18.81
N PHE A 144 18.98 20.00 -20.07
CA PHE A 144 20.30 19.86 -20.65
C PHE A 144 21.31 20.58 -19.75
N GLY A 145 22.26 19.83 -19.22
CA GLY A 145 23.35 20.38 -18.42
C GLY A 145 24.17 21.35 -19.27
N ARG A 146 24.22 22.63 -18.87
CA ARG A 146 25.28 23.52 -19.34
C ARG A 146 26.56 23.13 -18.63
N ARG A 147 27.39 22.33 -19.30
CA ARG A 147 28.84 22.29 -19.08
C ARG A 147 29.44 23.43 -19.89
N SER A 148 30.01 24.43 -19.22
CA SER A 148 31.16 25.20 -19.73
C SER A 148 31.60 26.20 -18.66
N ASN A 149 32.73 25.94 -18.03
CA ASN A 149 33.70 26.95 -17.63
C ASN A 149 35.02 26.23 -17.28
N PHE A 150 35.75 25.84 -18.33
CA PHE A 150 37.20 25.81 -18.24
C PHE A 150 37.65 27.28 -18.14
N LYS A 151 38.28 27.65 -17.03
CA LYS A 151 39.16 28.82 -17.00
C LYS A 151 40.56 28.37 -16.56
N HIS A 152 41.48 28.75 -17.43
CA HIS A 152 42.91 28.53 -17.49
C HIS A 152 43.66 28.35 -16.16
N ILE A 153 44.41 27.26 -16.11
CA ILE A 153 45.70 27.20 -15.42
C ILE A 153 46.66 28.09 -16.23
N LYS A 154 47.12 29.20 -15.65
CA LYS A 154 48.37 29.82 -16.07
C LYS A 154 49.48 29.25 -15.18
N ARG A 155 50.43 28.58 -15.83
CA ARG A 155 51.77 28.33 -15.28
C ARG A 155 52.59 29.58 -15.57
N GLU A 156 53.24 30.10 -14.54
CA GLU A 156 54.59 30.69 -14.54
C GLU A 156 55.05 30.77 -13.08
#